data_AF-A0A842QTN2-F1
#
_entry.id   AF-A0A842QTN2-F1
#
_cell.length_a   1.000
_cell.length_b   1.000
_cell.length_c   1.000
_cell.angle_alpha   90.00
_cell.angle_beta   90.00
_cell.angle_gamma   90.00
#
_symmetry.space_group_name_H-M   'P 1'
#
loop_
_entity.id
_entity.type
_entity.pdbx_description
1 polymer ?
#
loop_
_entity_poly.entity_id
_entity_poly.type
_entity_poly.pdbx_seq_one_letter_code
_entity_poly.pdbx_strand_id
1 'polypeptide(L)'
;MFILGFSLIGSIGLVQGIVIEEVVVCHDFDASGCPIPQNVFPTSTDAVLVWVNMTDIHTNDTLVFEWWPPAGNLYDEQEWRAPYWTEDVPSYSRFTEIEIMGEEAENMPGEWAINIYNNGTWWGHVVFELVNEDISSLPDRENLPTNIIGILNVELPDSFNEGDNVSVSVQVGYNFSSPTDIAPSIWNNNSQTFVGSVEDTVNGLGIKTYDIDFIADAPGIVYYAVAYYVSGDEITYSEEAGLVPFHLEDENTDNGIKIPSIEDLGLPTDIDLDEIQNQIGDYVSQLKDAIPDDLTGIEDEIKERTGIPGYPVGALILGLAALMIMNRIRS
;
A
#
# COMPACT_ATOMS: atom_id res chain seq x y z
N MET A 1 -24.59 -3.32 -5.01
CA MET A 1 -23.59 -4.35 -4.67
C MET A 1 -23.55 -5.45 -5.73
N PHE A 2 -22.71 -5.27 -6.76
CA PHE A 2 -22.44 -6.30 -7.76
C PHE A 2 -21.29 -7.18 -7.28
N ILE A 3 -21.59 -8.42 -6.89
CA ILE A 3 -20.55 -9.44 -6.67
C ILE A 3 -20.14 -9.94 -8.06
N LEU A 4 -18.98 -9.52 -8.55
CA LEU A 4 -18.37 -10.12 -9.75
C LEU A 4 -17.86 -11.52 -9.39
N GLY A 5 -18.71 -12.53 -9.57
CA GLY A 5 -18.32 -13.92 -9.44
C GLY A 5 -17.44 -14.35 -10.61
N PHE A 6 -16.15 -14.52 -10.38
CA PHE A 6 -15.24 -15.13 -11.35
C PHE A 6 -15.48 -16.64 -11.40
N SER A 7 -15.73 -17.17 -12.61
CA SER A 7 -15.79 -18.61 -12.86
C SER A 7 -14.41 -19.11 -13.28
N LEU A 8 -13.68 -19.72 -12.36
CA LEU A 8 -12.44 -20.46 -12.66
C LEU A 8 -12.77 -21.74 -13.44
N ILE A 9 -12.42 -21.78 -14.73
CA ILE A 9 -12.45 -23.01 -15.54
C ILE A 9 -11.07 -23.68 -15.39
N GLY A 10 -10.91 -24.53 -14.37
CA GLY A 10 -9.69 -25.32 -14.17
C GLY A 10 -9.66 -26.59 -15.03
N SER A 11 -8.67 -26.70 -15.92
CA SER A 11 -8.31 -27.96 -16.58
C SER A 11 -7.59 -28.91 -15.63
N ILE A 12 -8.03 -30.17 -15.58
CA ILE A 12 -7.55 -31.21 -14.65
C ILE A 12 -6.18 -31.75 -15.12
N GLY A 13 -5.12 -30.97 -14.94
CA GLY A 13 -3.76 -31.49 -14.84
C GLY A 13 -3.49 -31.85 -13.38
N LEU A 14 -2.77 -32.95 -13.12
CA LEU A 14 -2.20 -33.20 -11.79
C LEU A 14 -1.08 -32.17 -11.57
N VAL A 15 -1.46 -30.94 -11.23
CA VAL A 15 -0.53 -29.90 -10.81
C VAL A 15 -0.14 -30.26 -9.38
N GLN A 16 1.10 -30.72 -9.19
CA GLN A 16 1.74 -30.68 -7.87
C GLN A 16 2.10 -29.21 -7.61
N GLY A 17 1.57 -28.64 -6.54
CA GLY A 17 1.83 -27.25 -6.17
C GLY A 17 0.71 -26.68 -5.30
N ILE A 18 0.92 -25.46 -4.84
CA ILE A 18 0.03 -24.75 -3.91
C ILE A 18 -1.42 -24.76 -4.45
N VAL A 19 -2.37 -25.16 -3.62
CA VAL A 19 -3.80 -24.97 -3.91
C VAL A 19 -4.20 -23.60 -3.39
N ILE A 20 -4.37 -22.62 -4.29
CA ILE A 20 -4.92 -21.31 -3.93
C ILE A 20 -6.43 -21.44 -3.80
N GLU A 21 -6.95 -21.24 -2.59
CA GLU A 21 -8.37 -21.35 -2.27
C GLU A 21 -9.10 -20.02 -2.48
N GLU A 22 -8.45 -18.91 -2.12
CA GLU A 22 -9.06 -17.59 -2.16
C GLU A 22 -7.99 -16.50 -2.36
N VAL A 23 -8.36 -15.44 -3.08
CA VAL A 23 -7.57 -14.21 -3.27
C VAL A 23 -8.50 -13.02 -3.05
N VAL A 24 -8.09 -12.10 -2.19
CA VAL A 24 -8.87 -10.90 -1.83
C VAL A 24 -7.96 -9.68 -1.94
N VAL A 25 -8.37 -8.68 -2.71
CA VAL A 25 -7.77 -7.34 -2.64
C VAL A 25 -8.44 -6.59 -1.48
N CYS A 26 -7.65 -5.94 -0.63
CA CYS A 26 -8.12 -5.30 0.60
C CYS A 26 -7.24 -4.10 0.99
N HIS A 27 -7.76 -3.23 1.86
CA HIS A 27 -6.99 -2.15 2.49
C HIS A 27 -6.55 -2.51 3.93
N ASP A 28 -7.28 -3.42 4.59
CA ASP A 28 -7.04 -3.75 6.00
C ASP A 28 -7.66 -5.12 6.35
N PHE A 29 -7.49 -5.54 7.61
CA PHE A 29 -8.01 -6.76 8.20
C PHE A 29 -8.94 -6.46 9.39
N ASP A 30 -9.95 -7.30 9.60
CA ASP A 30 -10.79 -7.19 10.77
C ASP A 30 -10.08 -7.66 12.06
N ALA A 31 -10.74 -7.53 13.21
CA ALA A 31 -10.19 -7.95 14.51
C ALA A 31 -9.91 -9.48 14.60
N SER A 32 -10.40 -10.28 13.66
CA SER A 32 -10.14 -11.72 13.55
C SER A 32 -9.02 -12.05 12.56
N GLY A 33 -8.45 -11.04 11.88
CA GLY A 33 -7.45 -11.19 10.83
C GLY A 33 -8.02 -11.58 9.47
N CYS A 34 -9.32 -11.42 9.24
CA CYS A 34 -9.93 -11.65 7.93
C CYS A 34 -9.76 -10.40 7.05
N PRO A 35 -9.41 -10.53 5.76
CA PRO A 35 -9.27 -9.37 4.87
C PRO A 35 -10.61 -8.66 4.69
N ILE A 36 -10.60 -7.33 4.68
CA ILE A 36 -11.78 -6.50 4.39
C ILE A 36 -11.77 -6.19 2.88
N PRO A 37 -12.62 -6.84 2.07
CA PRO A 37 -12.52 -6.73 0.61
C PRO A 37 -12.76 -5.32 0.11
N GLN A 38 -11.87 -4.83 -0.76
CA GLN A 38 -11.99 -3.55 -1.45
C GLN A 38 -11.27 -3.62 -2.79
N ASN A 39 -11.88 -3.05 -3.83
CA ASN A 39 -11.37 -3.10 -5.20
C ASN A 39 -11.30 -1.73 -5.88
N VAL A 40 -11.58 -0.66 -5.14
CA VAL A 40 -11.42 0.73 -5.58
C VAL A 40 -10.71 1.46 -4.44
N PHE A 41 -9.59 2.09 -4.73
CA PHE A 41 -8.71 2.72 -3.74
C PHE A 41 -8.38 4.14 -4.18
N PRO A 42 -8.55 5.12 -3.30
CA PRO A 42 -7.99 6.45 -3.51
C PRO A 42 -6.46 6.40 -3.72
N THR A 43 -5.92 7.26 -4.60
CA THR A 43 -4.46 7.39 -4.77
C THR A 43 -3.75 7.94 -3.52
N SER A 44 -4.48 8.49 -2.56
CA SER A 44 -3.98 8.89 -1.24
C SER A 44 -3.93 7.74 -0.22
N THR A 45 -4.41 6.54 -0.58
CA THR A 45 -4.35 5.39 0.33
C THR A 45 -2.89 5.04 0.60
N ASP A 46 -2.54 4.64 1.82
CA ASP A 46 -1.17 4.23 2.15
C ASP A 46 -0.68 3.07 1.28
N ALA A 47 -1.48 2.00 1.17
CA ALA A 47 -1.12 0.80 0.43
C ALA A 47 -2.35 0.01 -0.07
N VAL A 48 -2.15 -0.82 -1.08
CA VAL A 48 -3.11 -1.85 -1.53
C VAL A 48 -2.56 -3.23 -1.20
N LEU A 49 -3.35 -4.06 -0.51
CA LEU A 49 -2.96 -5.40 -0.11
C LEU A 49 -3.69 -6.45 -0.95
N VAL A 50 -3.00 -7.56 -1.21
CA VAL A 50 -3.58 -8.79 -1.76
C VAL A 50 -3.36 -9.90 -0.75
N TRP A 51 -4.44 -10.37 -0.16
CA TRP A 51 -4.45 -11.54 0.72
C TRP A 51 -4.75 -12.81 -0.08
N VAL A 52 -4.01 -13.88 0.19
CA VAL A 52 -4.15 -15.18 -0.46
C VAL A 52 -4.25 -16.27 0.60
N ASN A 53 -5.30 -17.08 0.51
CA ASN A 53 -5.44 -18.29 1.31
C ASN A 53 -5.08 -19.53 0.51
N MET A 54 -4.30 -20.42 1.12
CA MET A 54 -3.65 -21.51 0.43
C MET A 54 -3.68 -22.81 1.24
N THR A 55 -3.71 -23.93 0.52
CA THR A 55 -3.54 -25.29 1.02
C THR A 55 -2.55 -26.08 0.15
N ASP A 56 -2.20 -27.30 0.57
CA ASP A 56 -1.26 -28.21 -0.12
C ASP A 56 0.12 -27.57 -0.40
N ILE A 57 0.60 -26.79 0.57
CA ILE A 57 1.87 -26.05 0.47
C ILE A 57 3.03 -26.98 0.84
N HIS A 58 4.01 -27.13 -0.05
CA HIS A 58 5.26 -27.87 0.20
C HIS A 58 6.48 -26.95 0.31
N THR A 59 7.54 -27.42 0.97
CA THR A 59 8.78 -26.66 1.10
C THR A 59 9.33 -26.30 -0.27
N ASN A 60 9.75 -25.04 -0.42
CA ASN A 60 10.27 -24.45 -1.65
C ASN A 60 9.26 -24.22 -2.78
N ASP A 61 7.97 -24.50 -2.58
CA ASP A 61 6.95 -23.96 -3.48
C ASP A 61 7.06 -22.44 -3.53
N THR A 62 6.70 -21.86 -4.67
CA THR A 62 6.82 -20.42 -4.92
C THR A 62 5.51 -19.82 -5.38
N LEU A 63 5.21 -18.64 -4.84
CA LEU A 63 4.25 -17.72 -5.44
C LEU A 63 4.98 -16.48 -5.94
N VAL A 64 4.60 -16.01 -7.12
CA VAL A 64 5.05 -14.73 -7.66
C VAL A 64 3.84 -13.85 -7.91
N PHE A 65 3.91 -12.60 -7.45
CA PHE A 65 2.93 -11.56 -7.66
C PHE A 65 3.55 -10.49 -8.53
N GLU A 66 3.00 -10.31 -9.73
CA GLU A 66 3.39 -9.23 -10.62
C GLU A 66 2.31 -8.15 -10.59
N TRP A 67 2.69 -6.93 -10.27
CA TRP A 67 1.79 -5.76 -10.20
C TRP A 67 1.87 -4.98 -11.52
N TRP A 68 0.74 -4.84 -12.19
CA TRP A 68 0.63 -4.22 -13.50
C TRP A 68 -0.28 -2.98 -13.42
N PRO A 69 0.27 -1.77 -13.60
CA PRO A 69 -0.49 -0.54 -13.68
C PRO A 69 -1.23 -0.42 -15.02
N PRO A 70 -2.15 0.55 -15.17
CA PRO A 70 -2.93 0.75 -16.40
C PRO A 70 -2.09 0.94 -17.67
N ALA A 71 -0.88 1.48 -17.52
CA ALA A 71 0.06 1.67 -18.63
C ALA A 71 0.63 0.35 -19.19
N GLY A 72 0.49 -0.76 -18.47
CA GLY A 72 0.82 -2.11 -18.92
C GLY A 72 2.30 -2.49 -18.86
N ASN A 73 3.16 -1.71 -18.18
CA ASN A 73 4.53 -2.10 -17.87
C ASN A 73 4.59 -2.68 -16.45
N LEU A 74 5.34 -3.75 -16.20
CA LEU A 74 5.51 -4.32 -14.87
C LEU A 74 5.98 -3.24 -13.88
N TYR A 75 5.20 -2.98 -12.83
CA TYR A 75 5.50 -2.02 -11.78
C TYR A 75 6.40 -2.64 -10.72
N ASP A 76 5.96 -3.76 -10.15
CA ASP A 76 6.66 -4.47 -9.10
C ASP A 76 6.47 -6.00 -9.22
N GLU A 77 7.43 -6.76 -8.71
CA GLU A 77 7.40 -8.22 -8.65
C GLU A 77 7.82 -8.70 -7.27
N GLN A 78 6.95 -9.47 -6.62
CA GLN A 78 7.21 -10.02 -5.30
C GLN A 78 7.15 -11.55 -5.33
N GLU A 79 8.24 -12.20 -4.91
CA GLU A 79 8.31 -13.65 -4.76
C GLU A 79 8.16 -14.06 -3.29
N TRP A 80 7.30 -15.04 -3.06
CA TRP A 80 7.28 -15.82 -1.83
C TRP A 80 7.80 -17.23 -2.08
N ARG A 81 8.63 -17.73 -1.17
CA ARG A 81 9.06 -19.12 -1.13
C ARG A 81 8.61 -19.78 0.16
N ALA A 82 7.88 -20.88 0.03
CA ALA A 82 7.39 -21.67 1.14
C ALA A 82 8.56 -22.17 2.02
N PRO A 83 8.63 -21.76 3.29
CA PRO A 83 9.68 -22.18 4.21
C PRO A 83 9.48 -23.62 4.68
N TYR A 84 10.53 -24.23 5.24
CA TYR A 84 10.52 -25.65 5.64
C TYR A 84 9.40 -26.08 6.61
N TRP A 85 8.84 -25.14 7.40
CA TRP A 85 7.81 -25.46 8.38
C TRP A 85 6.44 -25.73 7.74
N THR A 86 6.24 -25.42 6.45
CA THR A 86 4.96 -25.67 5.76
C THR A 86 4.69 -27.17 5.54
N GLU A 87 5.69 -28.05 5.62
CA GLU A 87 5.47 -29.51 5.59
C GLU A 87 4.59 -29.99 6.75
N ASP A 88 4.72 -29.36 7.91
CA ASP A 88 3.94 -29.71 9.11
C ASP A 88 2.59 -28.99 9.14
N VAL A 89 2.46 -27.88 8.41
CA VAL A 89 1.27 -27.04 8.33
C VAL A 89 1.05 -26.62 6.86
N PRO A 90 0.49 -27.50 6.02
CA PRO A 90 0.36 -27.27 4.58
C PRO A 90 -0.82 -26.35 4.24
N SER A 91 -1.17 -25.42 5.14
CA SER A 91 -2.18 -24.40 4.94
C SER A 91 -1.73 -23.12 5.62
N TYR A 92 -1.74 -22.03 4.86
CA TYR A 92 -1.23 -20.74 5.30
C TYR A 92 -1.89 -19.64 4.48
N SER A 93 -2.16 -18.51 5.11
CA SER A 93 -2.58 -17.30 4.41
C SER A 93 -1.45 -16.28 4.46
N ARG A 94 -1.28 -15.55 3.37
CA ARG A 94 -0.24 -14.53 3.19
C ARG A 94 -0.85 -13.28 2.56
N PHE A 95 -0.27 -12.13 2.85
CA PHE A 95 -0.50 -10.93 2.05
C PHE A 95 0.80 -10.43 1.39
N THR A 96 0.62 -9.67 0.34
CA THR A 96 1.62 -8.84 -0.36
C THR A 96 0.98 -7.48 -0.58
N GLU A 97 1.77 -6.42 -0.69
CA GLU A 97 1.27 -5.07 -0.81
C GLU A 97 2.16 -4.23 -1.71
N ILE A 98 1.59 -3.18 -2.29
CA ILE A 98 2.34 -2.04 -2.81
C ILE A 98 1.92 -0.78 -2.06
N GLU A 99 2.89 0.03 -1.69
CA GLU A 99 2.66 1.38 -1.18
C GLU A 99 2.18 2.27 -2.35
N ILE A 100 1.18 3.11 -2.07
CA ILE A 100 0.61 4.04 -3.05
C ILE A 100 1.00 5.47 -2.68
N MET A 101 0.58 5.97 -1.52
CA MET A 101 0.84 7.34 -1.09
C MET A 101 2.34 7.63 -0.98
N GLY A 102 2.81 8.67 -1.66
CA GLY A 102 4.22 9.06 -1.69
C GLY A 102 5.08 8.27 -2.66
N GLU A 103 4.52 7.27 -3.33
CA GLU A 103 5.21 6.41 -4.30
C GLU A 103 4.78 6.70 -5.75
N GLU A 104 5.47 6.08 -6.72
CA GLU A 104 5.16 6.30 -8.14
C GLU A 104 3.72 5.86 -8.49
N ALA A 105 3.18 4.84 -7.79
CA ALA A 105 1.82 4.34 -7.97
C ALA A 105 0.72 5.38 -7.71
N GLU A 106 0.94 6.36 -6.82
CA GLU A 106 0.02 7.50 -6.59
C GLU A 106 -0.31 8.24 -7.89
N ASN A 107 0.65 8.29 -8.83
CA ASN A 107 0.52 9.02 -10.09
C ASN A 107 0.02 8.14 -11.25
N MET A 108 -0.46 6.92 -10.95
CA MET A 108 -0.93 5.95 -11.94
C MET A 108 -2.39 5.51 -11.67
N PRO A 109 -3.36 6.44 -11.65
CA PRO A 109 -4.77 6.08 -11.52
C PRO A 109 -5.26 5.22 -12.70
N GLY A 110 -6.22 4.35 -12.42
CA GLY A 110 -6.90 3.47 -13.37
C GLY A 110 -6.96 2.03 -12.88
N GLU A 111 -7.32 1.11 -13.79
CA GLU A 111 -7.39 -0.32 -13.50
C GLU A 111 -5.99 -0.95 -13.44
N TRP A 112 -5.65 -1.48 -12.27
CA TRP A 112 -4.48 -2.29 -11.99
C TRP A 112 -4.82 -3.78 -12.02
N ALA A 113 -3.84 -4.59 -12.39
CA ALA A 113 -3.94 -6.05 -12.35
C ALA A 113 -2.77 -6.66 -11.56
N ILE A 114 -3.07 -7.66 -10.74
CA ILE A 114 -2.06 -8.51 -10.09
C ILE A 114 -2.10 -9.89 -10.75
N ASN A 115 -1.04 -10.25 -11.47
CA ASN A 115 -0.88 -11.61 -11.97
C ASN A 115 -0.23 -12.49 -10.90
N ILE A 116 -0.79 -13.68 -10.69
CA ILE A 116 -0.33 -14.63 -9.68
C ILE A 116 0.19 -15.88 -10.38
N TYR A 117 1.42 -16.26 -10.09
CA TYR A 117 2.06 -17.46 -10.61
C TYR A 117 2.37 -18.41 -9.46
N ASN A 118 1.98 -19.67 -9.63
CA ASN A 118 2.25 -20.76 -8.72
C ASN A 118 3.27 -21.71 -9.33
N ASN A 119 4.44 -21.82 -8.69
CA ASN A 119 5.55 -22.65 -9.18
C ASN A 119 5.92 -22.34 -10.64
N GLY A 120 5.96 -21.04 -10.99
CA GLY A 120 6.25 -20.55 -12.33
C GLY A 120 5.13 -20.77 -13.36
N THR A 121 3.98 -21.30 -12.96
CA THR A 121 2.80 -21.46 -13.82
C THR A 121 1.78 -20.36 -13.49
N TRP A 122 1.30 -19.64 -14.49
CA TRP A 122 0.23 -18.65 -14.30
C TRP A 122 -1.02 -19.32 -13.72
N TRP A 123 -1.47 -18.83 -12.57
CA TRP A 123 -2.66 -19.32 -11.90
C TRP A 123 -3.90 -18.48 -12.27
N GLY A 124 -3.75 -17.16 -12.23
CA GLY A 124 -4.85 -16.21 -12.41
C GLY A 124 -4.42 -14.78 -12.21
N HIS A 125 -5.38 -13.87 -12.22
CA HIS A 125 -5.18 -12.48 -11.82
C HIS A 125 -6.35 -11.95 -11.01
N VAL A 126 -6.11 -10.87 -10.28
CA VAL A 126 -7.14 -10.02 -9.66
C VAL A 126 -6.93 -8.57 -10.10
N VAL A 127 -7.99 -7.77 -10.07
CA VAL A 127 -7.96 -6.38 -10.51
C VAL A 127 -8.48 -5.45 -9.41
N PHE A 128 -7.97 -4.22 -9.39
CA PHE A 128 -8.47 -3.13 -8.57
C PHE A 128 -8.30 -1.81 -9.32
N GLU A 129 -8.98 -0.76 -8.87
CA GLU A 129 -8.90 0.56 -9.48
C GLU A 129 -8.26 1.54 -8.49
N LEU A 130 -7.21 2.24 -8.91
CA LEU A 130 -6.75 3.44 -8.23
C LEU A 130 -7.52 4.64 -8.80
N VAL A 131 -8.24 5.36 -7.95
CA VAL A 131 -8.96 6.57 -8.34
C VAL A 131 -8.23 7.78 -7.79
N ASN A 132 -7.94 8.75 -8.66
CA ASN A 132 -7.48 10.04 -8.17
C ASN A 132 -8.54 10.60 -7.24
N GLU A 133 -8.13 11.04 -6.05
CA GLU A 133 -8.99 11.82 -5.17
C GLU A 133 -9.33 13.20 -5.72
N ASP A 134 -8.82 13.57 -6.90
CA ASP A 134 -9.34 14.67 -7.71
C ASP A 134 -10.80 14.39 -8.13
N ILE A 135 -11.76 14.46 -7.20
CA ILE A 135 -12.99 15.28 -7.18
C ILE A 135 -13.71 15.51 -8.52
N SER A 136 -13.64 14.56 -9.45
CA SER A 136 -14.12 14.72 -10.82
C SER A 136 -14.89 13.52 -11.35
N SER A 137 -14.95 12.41 -10.60
CA SER A 137 -15.89 11.30 -10.84
C SER A 137 -17.25 11.51 -10.15
N LEU A 138 -17.47 12.68 -9.55
CA LEU A 138 -18.81 13.15 -9.29
C LEU A 138 -19.54 13.14 -10.63
N PRO A 139 -20.79 12.64 -10.69
CA PRO A 139 -21.55 12.57 -11.93
C PRO A 139 -21.39 13.89 -12.66
N ASP A 140 -20.83 13.77 -13.87
CA ASP A 140 -20.49 14.86 -14.79
C ASP A 140 -21.43 16.04 -14.53
N ARG A 141 -20.90 17.21 -14.13
CA ARG A 141 -21.62 18.31 -13.43
C ARG A 141 -22.96 18.75 -14.07
N GLU A 142 -23.23 18.32 -15.30
CA GLU A 142 -24.44 18.56 -16.08
C GLU A 142 -25.49 17.41 -16.02
N ASN A 143 -25.19 16.27 -15.38
CA ASN A 143 -25.94 15.01 -15.48
C ASN A 143 -26.23 14.32 -14.13
N LEU A 144 -26.28 15.05 -13.01
CA LEU A 144 -26.82 14.51 -11.75
C LEU A 144 -28.26 13.99 -12.01
N PRO A 145 -28.57 12.72 -11.70
CA PRO A 145 -29.95 12.21 -11.76
C PRO A 145 -30.92 13.09 -10.96
N THR A 146 -32.18 13.18 -11.38
CA THR A 146 -33.18 13.90 -10.58
C THR A 146 -33.39 13.23 -9.23
N ASN A 147 -33.54 14.04 -8.18
CA ASN A 147 -33.66 13.69 -6.77
C ASN A 147 -32.40 13.01 -6.22
N ILE A 148 -31.24 13.59 -6.49
CA ILE A 148 -29.96 13.14 -5.95
C ILE A 148 -29.24 14.29 -5.24
N ILE A 149 -28.44 13.92 -4.25
CA ILE A 149 -27.47 14.78 -3.58
C ILE A 149 -26.16 14.01 -3.45
N GLY A 150 -25.03 14.72 -3.54
CA GLY A 150 -23.71 14.14 -3.32
C GLY A 150 -22.73 15.19 -2.81
N ILE A 151 -21.77 14.73 -2.01
CA ILE A 151 -20.60 15.50 -1.63
C ILE A 151 -19.71 15.58 -2.86
N LEU A 152 -19.43 16.81 -3.29
CA LEU A 152 -18.50 17.07 -4.37
C LEU A 152 -17.08 17.15 -3.80
N ASN A 153 -16.80 18.13 -2.95
CA ASN A 153 -15.47 18.41 -2.40
C ASN A 153 -15.56 18.52 -0.88
N VAL A 154 -14.46 18.22 -0.18
CA VAL A 154 -14.25 18.49 1.23
C VAL A 154 -12.92 19.21 1.37
N GLU A 155 -12.95 20.51 1.68
CA GLU A 155 -11.75 21.28 1.97
C GLU A 155 -11.52 21.28 3.48
N LEU A 156 -10.36 20.75 3.88
CA LEU A 156 -9.95 20.63 5.27
C LEU A 156 -9.32 21.95 5.77
N PRO A 157 -9.38 22.23 7.08
CA PRO A 157 -8.59 23.33 7.65
C PRO A 157 -7.09 23.05 7.49
N ASP A 158 -6.29 24.12 7.37
CA ASP A 158 -4.83 24.00 7.23
C ASP A 158 -4.18 23.24 8.41
N SER A 159 -4.78 23.31 9.59
CA SER A 159 -4.34 22.58 10.79
C SER A 159 -5.38 22.53 11.90
N PHE A 160 -5.17 21.61 12.86
CA PHE A 160 -5.98 21.51 14.08
C PHE A 160 -5.22 20.84 15.23
N ASN A 161 -5.74 21.02 16.46
CA ASN A 161 -5.39 20.22 17.63
C ASN A 161 -6.63 19.48 18.17
N GLU A 162 -6.43 18.40 18.91
CA GLU A 162 -7.52 17.73 19.65
C GLU A 162 -8.28 18.74 20.54
N GLY A 163 -9.60 18.76 20.39
CA GLY A 163 -10.49 19.65 21.13
C GLY A 163 -10.70 21.03 20.50
N ASP A 164 -10.01 21.34 19.40
CA ASP A 164 -10.25 22.58 18.65
C ASP A 164 -11.62 22.55 17.96
N ASN A 165 -12.26 23.72 17.87
CA ASN A 165 -13.41 23.90 17.01
C ASN A 165 -12.91 24.16 15.58
N VAL A 166 -13.00 23.13 14.74
CA VAL A 166 -12.56 23.16 13.34
C VAL A 166 -13.74 23.45 12.42
N SER A 167 -13.43 24.01 11.24
CA SER A 167 -14.41 24.25 10.18
C SER A 167 -13.96 23.52 8.93
N VAL A 168 -14.81 22.65 8.39
CA VAL A 168 -14.57 21.92 7.13
C VAL A 168 -15.51 22.47 6.07
N SER A 169 -14.98 22.83 4.90
CA SER A 169 -15.79 23.37 3.80
C SER A 169 -16.25 22.24 2.87
N VAL A 170 -17.54 21.93 2.90
CA VAL A 170 -18.14 20.82 2.17
C VAL A 170 -18.91 21.37 0.97
N GLN A 171 -18.45 21.08 -0.24
CA GLN A 171 -19.17 21.39 -1.47
C GLN A 171 -20.15 20.28 -1.80
N VAL A 172 -21.41 20.61 -2.00
CA VAL A 172 -22.52 19.67 -2.22
C VAL A 172 -23.20 19.97 -3.54
N GLY A 173 -23.35 18.94 -4.36
CA GLY A 173 -24.10 18.98 -5.60
C GLY A 173 -25.47 18.36 -5.41
N TYR A 174 -26.49 18.98 -5.98
CA TYR A 174 -27.87 18.52 -5.83
C TYR A 174 -28.65 18.70 -7.13
N ASN A 175 -29.64 17.84 -7.33
CA ASN A 175 -30.63 18.01 -8.38
C ASN A 175 -32.01 17.60 -7.86
N PHE A 176 -32.86 18.57 -7.51
CA PHE A 176 -34.22 18.31 -7.01
C PHE A 176 -35.29 18.98 -7.87
N SER A 177 -36.40 18.27 -8.09
CA SER A 177 -37.52 18.77 -8.89
C SER A 177 -38.46 19.71 -8.12
N SER A 178 -38.31 19.79 -6.81
CA SER A 178 -39.05 20.64 -5.88
C SER A 178 -38.13 21.11 -4.76
N PRO A 179 -38.51 22.14 -3.98
CA PRO A 179 -37.81 22.48 -2.75
C PRO A 179 -37.67 21.25 -1.85
N THR A 180 -36.44 20.96 -1.44
CA THR A 180 -36.08 19.79 -0.65
C THR A 180 -35.12 20.21 0.45
N ASP A 181 -35.43 19.77 1.68
CA ASP A 181 -34.60 20.00 2.84
C ASP A 181 -33.42 19.01 2.84
N ILE A 182 -32.22 19.56 3.00
CA ILE A 182 -30.95 18.84 2.98
C ILE A 182 -30.17 19.18 4.25
N ALA A 183 -29.29 18.27 4.66
CA ALA A 183 -28.44 18.48 5.83
C ALA A 183 -27.04 17.87 5.63
N PRO A 184 -26.14 18.58 4.92
CA PRO A 184 -24.71 18.26 4.93
C PRO A 184 -24.20 18.19 6.37
N SER A 185 -23.53 17.10 6.71
CA SER A 185 -23.16 16.75 8.07
C SER A 185 -21.80 16.05 8.12
N ILE A 186 -21.13 16.12 9.27
CA ILE A 186 -19.90 15.38 9.55
C ILE A 186 -20.22 14.24 10.52
N TRP A 187 -19.90 13.01 10.12
CA TRP A 187 -20.03 11.81 10.93
C TRP A 187 -18.66 11.40 11.48
N ASN A 188 -18.59 11.20 12.79
CA ASN A 188 -17.40 10.65 13.45
C ASN A 188 -17.51 9.13 13.52
N ASN A 189 -16.58 8.43 12.87
CA ASN A 189 -16.60 6.98 12.81
C ASN A 189 -16.28 6.29 14.14
N ASN A 190 -15.50 6.92 15.01
CA ASN A 190 -15.15 6.36 16.31
C ASN A 190 -16.33 6.45 17.29
N SER A 191 -16.96 7.62 17.40
CA SER A 191 -18.10 7.81 18.30
C SER A 191 -19.43 7.30 17.72
N GLN A 192 -19.49 7.06 16.40
CA GLN A 192 -20.70 6.69 15.66
C GLN A 192 -21.82 7.74 15.84
N THR A 193 -21.47 9.03 15.70
CA THR A 193 -22.41 10.15 15.83
C THR A 193 -22.11 11.28 14.85
N PHE A 194 -23.14 12.05 14.46
CA PHE A 194 -22.94 13.33 13.78
C PHE A 194 -22.36 14.36 14.76
N VAL A 195 -21.24 14.97 14.38
CA VAL A 195 -20.51 15.96 15.19
C VAL A 195 -20.71 17.40 14.71
N GLY A 196 -21.18 17.58 13.47
CA GLY A 196 -21.55 18.88 12.89
C GLY A 196 -22.58 18.71 11.78
N SER A 197 -23.44 19.71 11.56
CA SER A 197 -24.45 19.70 10.51
C SER A 197 -24.93 21.12 10.17
N VAL A 198 -25.29 21.34 8.91
CA VAL A 198 -25.92 22.57 8.44
C VAL A 198 -27.21 22.22 7.68
N GLU A 199 -28.35 22.72 8.14
CA GLU A 199 -29.63 22.53 7.45
C GLU A 199 -29.85 23.61 6.37
N ASP A 200 -30.41 23.20 5.22
CA ASP A 200 -30.73 24.11 4.12
C ASP A 200 -31.89 23.58 3.27
N THR A 201 -32.54 24.45 2.51
CA THR A 201 -33.57 24.07 1.53
C THR A 201 -33.11 24.45 0.14
N VAL A 202 -32.92 23.45 -0.72
CA VAL A 202 -32.44 23.64 -2.10
C VAL A 202 -33.49 23.22 -3.12
N ASN A 203 -33.36 23.71 -4.35
CA ASN A 203 -34.27 23.37 -5.46
C ASN A 203 -33.54 23.49 -6.80
N GLY A 204 -33.91 22.66 -7.77
CA GLY A 204 -33.27 22.60 -9.08
C GLY A 204 -31.94 21.86 -9.06
N LEU A 205 -31.17 22.02 -10.14
CA LEU A 205 -29.79 21.59 -10.24
C LEU A 205 -28.87 22.69 -9.72
N GLY A 206 -27.98 22.37 -8.79
CA GLY A 206 -27.07 23.35 -8.23
C GLY A 206 -25.91 22.75 -7.45
N ILE A 207 -24.99 23.64 -7.08
CA ILE A 207 -23.84 23.36 -6.22
C ILE A 207 -23.82 24.43 -5.14
N LYS A 208 -23.58 24.03 -3.89
CA LYS A 208 -23.43 24.96 -2.77
C LYS A 208 -22.34 24.46 -1.83
N THR A 209 -21.59 25.38 -1.26
CA THR A 209 -20.55 25.09 -0.25
C THR A 209 -21.08 25.41 1.13
N TYR A 210 -20.79 24.54 2.09
CA TYR A 210 -21.20 24.64 3.49
C TYR A 210 -19.98 24.53 4.38
N ASP A 211 -19.74 25.54 5.20
CA ASP A 211 -18.73 25.47 6.26
C ASP A 211 -19.39 24.80 7.47
N ILE A 212 -18.89 23.62 7.86
CA ILE A 212 -19.45 22.82 8.95
C ILE A 212 -18.46 22.82 10.11
N ASP A 213 -18.88 23.44 11.21
CA ASP A 213 -18.09 23.53 12.44
C ASP A 213 -18.33 22.31 13.35
N PHE A 214 -17.26 21.75 13.91
CA PHE A 214 -17.34 20.70 14.94
C PHE A 214 -16.08 20.69 15.83
N ILE A 215 -16.15 19.98 16.96
CA ILE A 215 -14.99 19.78 17.84
C ILE A 215 -14.21 18.58 17.34
N ALA A 216 -12.95 18.80 16.95
CA ALA A 216 -12.07 17.73 16.50
C ALA A 216 -11.66 16.81 17.66
N ASP A 217 -11.54 15.52 17.38
CA ASP A 217 -11.05 14.51 18.32
C ASP A 217 -9.53 14.34 18.21
N ALA A 218 -9.00 13.27 18.81
CA ALA A 218 -7.60 12.91 18.66
C ALA A 218 -7.21 12.75 17.17
N PRO A 219 -5.95 13.01 16.80
CA PRO A 219 -5.44 12.78 15.44
C PRO A 219 -5.64 11.34 14.96
N GLY A 220 -5.81 11.16 13.64
CA GLY A 220 -5.98 9.85 13.00
C GLY A 220 -7.41 9.30 13.01
N ILE A 221 -8.38 10.03 13.57
CA ILE A 221 -9.79 9.65 13.51
C ILE A 221 -10.32 9.84 12.08
N VAL A 222 -11.00 8.81 11.55
CA VAL A 222 -11.71 8.88 10.28
C VAL A 222 -13.04 9.61 10.48
N TYR A 223 -13.25 10.68 9.74
CA TYR A 223 -14.52 11.36 9.61
C TYR A 223 -15.15 11.05 8.26
N TYR A 224 -16.46 11.23 8.15
CA TYR A 224 -17.17 11.17 6.88
C TYR A 224 -17.97 12.44 6.68
N ALA A 225 -17.76 13.11 5.55
CA ALA A 225 -18.70 14.11 5.07
C ALA A 225 -19.92 13.38 4.49
N VAL A 226 -21.10 13.72 4.99
CA VAL A 226 -22.37 13.08 4.63
C VAL A 226 -23.32 14.12 4.10
N ALA A 227 -23.90 13.91 2.91
CA ALA A 227 -25.02 14.71 2.43
C ALA A 227 -26.26 13.85 2.26
N TYR A 228 -27.32 14.23 2.96
CA TYR A 228 -28.61 13.57 2.89
C TYR A 228 -29.74 14.59 2.75
N TYR A 229 -30.89 14.11 2.31
CA TYR A 229 -32.13 14.88 2.21
C TYR A 229 -33.28 14.12 2.86
N VAL A 230 -34.31 14.87 3.28
CA VAL A 230 -35.50 14.28 3.89
C VAL A 230 -36.62 14.21 2.86
N SER A 231 -37.18 13.01 2.67
CA SER A 231 -38.33 12.76 1.82
C SER A 231 -39.45 12.11 2.63
N GLY A 232 -40.35 12.92 3.17
CA GLY A 232 -41.35 12.44 4.12
C GLY A 232 -40.74 12.21 5.50
N ASP A 233 -40.85 10.99 6.03
CA ASP A 233 -40.25 10.59 7.31
C ASP A 233 -38.93 9.82 7.14
N GLU A 234 -38.45 9.68 5.89
CA GLU A 234 -37.24 8.92 5.55
C GLU A 234 -36.09 9.85 5.18
N ILE A 235 -34.92 9.57 5.77
CA ILE A 235 -33.64 10.17 5.37
C ILE A 235 -33.12 9.39 4.17
N THR A 236 -32.85 10.08 3.06
CA THR A 236 -32.27 9.49 1.85
C THR A 236 -30.91 10.09 1.56
N TYR A 237 -29.95 9.26 1.21
CA TYR A 237 -28.64 9.66 0.71
C TYR A 237 -28.21 8.72 -0.42
N SER A 238 -27.27 9.16 -1.24
CA SER A 238 -26.65 8.32 -2.27
C SER A 238 -25.50 7.53 -1.65
N GLU A 239 -25.53 6.21 -1.65
CA GLU A 239 -24.38 5.40 -1.17
C GLU A 239 -23.11 5.68 -1.99
N GLU A 240 -23.25 6.01 -3.28
CA GLU A 240 -22.13 6.21 -4.20
C GLU A 240 -21.53 7.63 -4.17
N ALA A 241 -22.27 8.64 -3.71
CA ALA A 241 -21.84 10.04 -3.78
C ALA A 241 -22.08 10.84 -2.49
N GLY A 242 -22.82 10.29 -1.53
CA GLY A 242 -23.25 10.98 -0.32
C GLY A 242 -22.31 10.79 0.87
N LEU A 243 -21.22 10.03 0.72
CA LEU A 243 -20.29 9.67 1.79
C LEU A 243 -18.86 9.83 1.29
N VAL A 244 -18.11 10.77 1.84
CA VAL A 244 -16.69 10.99 1.53
C VAL A 244 -15.88 10.91 2.82
N PRO A 245 -14.99 9.91 2.98
CA PRO A 245 -14.12 9.84 4.14
C PRO A 245 -13.06 10.95 4.08
N PHE A 246 -12.62 11.42 5.24
CA PHE A 246 -11.46 12.29 5.37
C PHE A 246 -10.82 12.15 6.75
N HIS A 247 -9.56 12.56 6.85
CA HIS A 247 -8.82 12.65 8.10
C HIS A 247 -8.47 14.11 8.40
N LEU A 248 -8.34 14.44 9.67
CA LEU A 248 -7.67 15.67 10.07
C LEU A 248 -6.24 15.29 10.49
N GLU A 249 -5.25 16.01 9.95
CA GLU A 249 -3.83 15.87 10.33
C GLU A 249 -3.42 16.93 11.36
N ASP A 250 -2.80 16.52 12.46
CA ASP A 250 -2.38 17.43 13.51
C ASP A 250 -1.02 18.04 13.18
N GLU A 251 -0.96 19.37 13.28
CA GLU A 251 0.24 20.18 13.03
C GLU A 251 1.43 19.73 13.89
N ASN A 252 1.17 19.14 15.07
CA ASN A 252 2.19 18.69 16.01
C ASN A 252 2.57 17.21 15.86
N THR A 253 1.83 16.42 15.07
CA THR A 253 2.22 15.03 14.80
C THR A 253 3.28 14.94 13.71
N ASP A 254 3.44 15.99 12.89
CA ASP A 254 4.71 16.26 12.21
C ASP A 254 5.71 16.95 13.15
N ASN A 255 5.98 16.31 14.28
CA ASN A 255 7.36 16.27 14.74
C ASN A 255 8.10 15.32 13.80
N GLY A 256 8.19 15.70 12.52
CA GLY A 256 9.20 15.20 11.62
C GLY A 256 10.44 15.14 12.46
N ILE A 257 10.95 13.91 12.65
CA ILE A 257 12.21 13.70 13.34
C ILE A 257 13.09 14.76 12.73
N LYS A 258 13.46 15.80 13.50
CA LYS A 258 14.39 16.80 13.00
C LYS A 258 15.60 15.96 12.69
N ILE A 259 15.81 15.67 11.40
CA ILE A 259 16.94 14.89 10.97
C ILE A 259 18.10 15.68 11.56
N PRO A 260 18.80 15.11 12.55
CA PRO A 260 19.85 15.86 13.23
C PRO A 260 20.75 16.37 12.12
N SER A 261 21.04 17.67 12.16
CA SER A 261 21.95 18.23 11.17
C SER A 261 23.25 17.42 11.21
N ILE A 262 24.02 17.42 10.12
CA ILE A 262 25.30 16.69 10.08
C ILE A 262 26.22 17.09 11.26
N GLU A 263 26.04 18.32 11.77
CA GLU A 263 26.68 18.89 12.95
C GLU A 263 26.16 18.27 14.26
N ASP A 264 24.86 17.98 14.37
CA ASP A 264 24.24 17.30 15.51
C ASP A 264 24.61 15.80 15.58
N LEU A 265 24.95 15.19 14.44
CA LEU A 265 25.42 13.81 14.36
C LEU A 265 26.88 13.62 14.80
N GLY A 266 27.60 14.72 15.10
CA GLY A 266 29.01 14.68 15.48
C GLY A 266 29.92 14.07 14.41
N LEU A 267 29.45 14.04 13.16
CA LEU A 267 30.23 13.53 12.04
C LEU A 267 31.33 14.55 11.70
N PRO A 268 32.58 14.10 11.47
CA PRO A 268 33.66 15.00 11.11
C PRO A 268 33.30 15.73 9.81
N THR A 269 33.28 17.06 9.88
CA THR A 269 32.92 17.95 8.75
C THR A 269 33.94 17.90 7.62
N ASP A 270 35.14 17.41 7.91
CA ASP A 270 36.19 17.13 6.94
C ASP A 270 36.43 15.62 6.89
N ILE A 271 35.95 14.99 5.82
CA ILE A 271 36.31 13.62 5.50
C ILE A 271 37.71 13.67 4.88
N ASP A 272 38.73 13.27 5.65
CA ASP A 272 40.09 13.10 5.13
C ASP A 272 40.13 11.84 4.26
N LEU A 273 39.90 12.04 2.96
CA LEU A 273 39.91 10.98 1.96
C LEU A 273 41.26 10.26 1.90
N ASP A 274 42.36 10.94 2.24
CA ASP A 274 43.69 10.33 2.25
C ASP A 274 43.84 9.41 3.46
N GLU A 275 43.29 9.77 4.63
CA GLU A 275 43.25 8.88 5.80
C GLU A 275 42.42 7.61 5.53
N ILE A 276 41.26 7.74 4.89
CA ILE A 276 40.41 6.59 4.52
C ILE A 276 41.14 5.69 3.51
N GLN A 277 41.78 6.27 2.50
CA GLN A 277 42.55 5.47 1.52
C GLN A 277 43.72 4.73 2.17
N ASN A 278 44.43 5.37 3.10
CA ASN A 278 45.53 4.75 3.84
C ASN A 278 45.02 3.60 4.74
N GLN A 279 43.91 3.81 5.46
CA GLN A 279 43.30 2.76 6.28
C GLN A 279 42.85 1.55 5.44
N ILE A 280 42.25 1.78 4.27
CA ILE A 280 41.89 0.71 3.32
C ILE A 280 43.14 -0.01 2.83
N GLY A 281 44.21 0.72 2.49
CA GLY A 281 45.49 0.15 2.05
C GLY A 281 46.14 -0.76 3.10
N ASP A 282 46.11 -0.34 4.36
CA ASP A 282 46.61 -1.11 5.49
C ASP A 282 45.78 -2.37 5.74
N TYR A 283 44.44 -2.27 5.67
CA TYR A 283 43.56 -3.43 5.78
C TYR A 283 43.77 -4.45 4.65
N VAL A 284 43.93 -3.99 3.41
CA VAL A 284 44.21 -4.86 2.26
C VAL A 284 45.57 -5.54 2.39
N SER A 285 46.57 -4.86 2.96
CA SER A 285 47.89 -5.44 3.19
C SER A 285 47.85 -6.50 4.29
N GLN A 286 47.16 -6.24 5.39
CA GLN A 286 46.94 -7.24 6.46
C GLN A 286 46.18 -8.47 5.97
N LEU A 287 45.21 -8.29 5.07
CA LEU A 287 44.48 -9.40 4.46
C LEU A 287 45.37 -10.23 3.53
N LYS A 288 46.30 -9.61 2.79
CA LYS A 288 47.26 -10.35 1.94
C LYS A 288 48.19 -11.24 2.76
N ASP A 289 48.66 -10.76 3.90
CA ASP A 289 49.56 -11.52 4.77
C ASP A 289 48.81 -12.61 5.59
N ALA A 290 47.48 -12.53 5.68
CA ALA A 290 46.65 -13.48 6.41
C ALA A 290 46.12 -14.65 5.56
N ILE A 291 46.33 -14.63 4.23
CA ILE A 291 45.97 -15.73 3.33
C ILE A 291 47.14 -16.74 3.34
N PRO A 292 46.93 -17.99 3.84
CA PRO A 292 47.99 -19.00 3.86
C PRO A 292 48.49 -19.33 2.44
N ASP A 293 49.81 -19.45 2.26
CA ASP A 293 50.47 -19.80 0.98
C ASP A 293 49.91 -21.09 0.36
N ASP A 294 49.33 -21.96 1.19
CA ASP A 294 48.72 -23.24 0.89
C ASP A 294 47.51 -23.14 -0.07
N LEU A 295 46.91 -21.96 -0.21
CA LEU A 295 45.75 -21.72 -1.09
C LEU A 295 46.15 -21.51 -2.56
N THR A 296 47.45 -21.42 -2.88
CA THR A 296 47.96 -21.19 -4.24
C THR A 296 47.71 -22.35 -5.23
N GLY A 297 47.37 -23.55 -4.74
CA GLY A 297 47.08 -24.73 -5.58
C GLY A 297 45.59 -24.98 -5.89
N ILE A 298 44.68 -24.28 -5.22
CA ILE A 298 43.22 -24.52 -5.36
C ILE A 298 42.69 -24.10 -6.73
N GLU A 299 43.33 -23.12 -7.36
CA GLU A 299 42.93 -22.68 -8.71
C GLU A 299 43.13 -23.80 -9.74
N ASP A 300 44.22 -24.56 -9.63
CA ASP A 300 44.52 -25.67 -10.53
C ASP A 300 43.60 -26.88 -10.26
N GLU A 301 43.31 -27.18 -8.99
CA GLU A 301 42.39 -28.27 -8.61
C GLU A 301 40.94 -28.00 -9.04
N ILE A 302 40.48 -26.74 -8.96
CA ILE A 302 39.15 -26.35 -9.45
C ILE A 302 39.08 -26.41 -10.97
N LYS A 303 40.12 -25.98 -11.69
CA LYS A 303 40.18 -26.07 -13.16
C LYS A 303 40.19 -27.54 -13.62
N GLU A 304 40.92 -28.41 -12.94
CA GLU A 304 40.99 -29.83 -13.26
C GLU A 304 39.65 -30.54 -13.03
N ARG A 305 38.93 -30.21 -11.94
CA ARG A 305 37.64 -30.84 -11.62
C ARG A 305 36.46 -30.30 -12.41
N THR A 306 36.44 -29.02 -12.75
CA THR A 306 35.28 -28.39 -13.40
C THR A 306 35.38 -28.37 -14.92
N GLY A 307 36.59 -28.39 -15.49
CA GLY A 307 36.78 -28.43 -16.94
C GLY A 307 36.31 -27.17 -17.68
N ILE A 308 35.97 -26.09 -16.98
CA ILE A 308 35.47 -24.84 -17.57
C ILE A 308 36.61 -23.80 -17.59
N PRO A 309 37.27 -23.56 -18.73
CA PRO A 309 38.26 -22.50 -18.83
C PRO A 309 37.55 -21.12 -18.83
N GLY A 310 37.84 -20.30 -17.80
CA GLY A 310 37.44 -18.88 -17.76
C GLY A 310 36.56 -18.44 -16.58
N TYR A 311 36.30 -19.27 -15.58
CA TYR A 311 35.59 -18.82 -14.37
C TYR A 311 36.45 -17.86 -13.53
N PRO A 312 35.92 -16.74 -12.99
CA PRO A 312 36.67 -15.80 -12.18
C PRO A 312 36.84 -16.36 -10.76
N VAL A 313 37.83 -17.23 -10.58
CA VAL A 313 38.15 -17.91 -9.31
C VAL A 313 38.37 -16.91 -8.16
N GLY A 314 38.82 -15.68 -8.48
CA GLY A 314 38.98 -14.61 -7.49
C GLY A 314 37.69 -14.24 -6.74
N ALA A 315 36.52 -14.29 -7.39
CA ALA A 315 35.25 -13.95 -6.74
C ALA A 315 34.81 -15.02 -5.72
N LEU A 316 35.08 -16.29 -6.01
CA LEU A 316 34.79 -17.43 -5.11
C LEU A 316 35.71 -17.43 -3.88
N ILE A 317 36.98 -17.09 -4.07
CA ILE A 317 37.95 -16.96 -2.97
C ILE A 317 37.58 -15.78 -2.07
N LEU A 318 37.19 -14.63 -2.65
CA LEU A 318 36.72 -13.47 -1.89
C LEU A 318 35.43 -13.77 -1.11
N GLY A 319 34.49 -14.51 -1.72
CA GLY A 319 33.26 -14.96 -1.06
C GLY A 319 33.53 -15.89 0.13
N LEU A 320 34.44 -16.87 -0.03
CA LEU A 320 34.83 -17.79 1.03
C LEU A 320 35.61 -17.10 2.16
N ALA A 321 36.49 -16.15 1.82
CA ALA A 321 37.22 -15.36 2.81
C ALA A 321 36.26 -14.47 3.63
N ALA A 322 35.29 -13.82 2.99
CA ALA A 322 34.25 -13.05 3.67
C ALA A 322 33.40 -13.92 4.61
N LEU A 323 33.06 -15.14 4.18
CA LEU A 323 32.31 -16.13 5.00
C LEU A 323 33.10 -16.59 6.24
N MET A 324 34.41 -16.82 6.11
CA MET A 324 35.26 -17.18 7.24
C MET A 324 35.46 -16.01 8.22
N ILE A 325 35.56 -14.78 7.72
CA ILE A 325 35.64 -13.57 8.55
C ILE A 325 34.33 -13.36 9.33
N MET A 326 33.17 -13.53 8.68
CA MET A 326 31.87 -13.43 9.34
C MET A 326 31.66 -14.50 10.42
N ASN A 327 32.17 -15.72 10.21
CA ASN A 327 32.12 -16.77 11.24
C ASN A 327 33.06 -16.49 12.42
N ARG A 328 34.17 -15.78 12.21
CA ARG A 328 35.13 -15.43 13.27
C ARG A 328 34.69 -14.22 14.10
N ILE A 329 33.85 -13.34 13.55
CA ILE A 329 33.23 -12.23 14.30
C ILE A 329 32.10 -12.74 15.22
N ARG A 330 31.54 -13.92 14.95
CA ARG A 330 30.48 -14.55 15.75
C ARG A 330 30.98 -15.46 16.89
N SER A 331 32.30 -15.63 17.06
CA SER A 331 32.93 -16.42 18.14
C SER A 331 33.75 -15.53 19.06
#